data_AF-A0A3C7VZV8-F1
#
_entry.id   AF-A0A3C7VZV8-F1
#
_cell.length_a   1.000
_cell.length_b   1.000
_cell.length_c   1.000
_cell.angle_alpha   90.00
_cell.angle_beta   90.00
_cell.angle_gamma   90.00
#
_symmetry.space_group_name_H-M   'P 1'
#
loop_
_entity.id
_entity.type
_entity.pdbx_description
1 polymer ?
#
loop_
_entity_poly.entity_id
_entity_poly.type
_entity_poly.pdbx_seq_one_letter_code
_entity_poly.pdbx_strand_id
1 'polypeptide(L)'
;MFKDKLLGTPWPATAGSRTAAGPFPGSAGSACIAELAGDGRLLLVIAEDTQAALALERELPFFVEPGTEVLALPDWETLPYDHFSPHQDIVSERLQTLYRLPALDAGILIVPVSTLMHRLPPRDYVLGASLMLETGSALDV
;
A
#
# COMPACT_ATOMS: atom_id res chain seq x y z
N MET A 1 -4.46 0.98 22.33
CA MET A 1 -5.33 -0.05 22.93
C MET A 1 -5.15 -1.42 22.29
N PHE A 2 -5.11 -1.51 20.95
CA PHE A 2 -4.98 -2.79 20.25
C PHE A 2 -3.53 -3.29 20.21
N LYS A 3 -2.57 -2.38 20.09
CA LYS A 3 -1.13 -2.67 19.96
C LYS A 3 -0.61 -3.45 21.15
N ASP A 4 -0.93 -3.04 22.38
CA ASP A 4 -0.47 -3.73 23.59
C ASP A 4 -0.90 -5.20 23.63
N LYS A 5 -2.11 -5.49 23.13
CA LYS A 5 -2.64 -6.87 23.05
C LYS A 5 -1.95 -7.68 21.95
N LEU A 6 -1.55 -7.04 20.85
CA LEU A 6 -0.89 -7.68 19.71
C LEU A 6 0.62 -7.86 19.94
N LEU A 7 1.29 -6.94 20.62
CA LEU A 7 2.72 -7.06 20.94
C LEU A 7 3.03 -8.20 21.92
N GLY A 8 2.03 -8.65 22.68
CA GLY A 8 2.14 -9.86 23.51
C GLY A 8 2.08 -11.17 22.72
N THR A 9 2.03 -11.11 21.39
CA THR A 9 1.90 -12.28 20.51
C THR A 9 3.19 -12.49 19.68
N PRO A 10 3.34 -13.63 18.99
CA PRO A 10 4.56 -13.92 18.23
C PRO A 10 4.87 -12.93 17.10
N TRP A 11 3.84 -12.26 16.55
CA TRP A 11 4.02 -11.18 15.59
C TRP A 11 4.36 -9.87 16.32
N PRO A 12 5.34 -9.06 15.84
CA PRO A 12 6.07 -9.18 14.58
C PRO A 12 7.49 -9.74 14.71
N ALA A 13 7.89 -10.21 15.90
CA ALA A 13 9.30 -10.41 16.24
C ALA A 13 10.01 -11.52 15.43
N THR A 14 9.28 -12.53 14.96
CA THR A 14 9.86 -13.66 14.22
C THR A 14 9.25 -13.79 12.82
N ALA A 15 10.08 -13.94 11.81
CA ALA A 15 9.62 -14.20 10.44
C ALA A 15 8.76 -15.47 10.37
N GLY A 16 7.64 -15.40 9.65
CA GLY A 16 6.70 -16.53 9.53
C GLY A 16 5.79 -16.76 10.75
N SER A 17 5.93 -15.97 11.82
CA SER A 17 4.99 -15.99 12.94
C SER A 17 3.60 -15.50 12.52
N ARG A 18 2.58 -15.98 13.22
CA ARG A 18 1.18 -15.64 12.96
C ARG A 18 0.47 -15.26 14.25
N THR A 19 -0.36 -14.24 14.14
CA THR A 19 -1.27 -13.80 15.20
C THR A 19 -2.63 -13.55 14.57
N ALA A 20 -3.70 -13.86 15.31
CA ALA A 20 -5.06 -13.51 14.92
C ALA A 20 -5.63 -12.52 15.96
N ALA A 21 -6.35 -11.52 15.47
CA ALA A 21 -7.10 -10.60 16.30
C ALA A 21 -8.47 -10.33 15.67
N GLY A 22 -9.47 -10.10 16.52
CA GLY A 22 -10.86 -9.89 16.11
C GLY A 22 -11.84 -10.75 16.93
N PRO A 23 -13.13 -10.72 16.57
CA PRO A 23 -13.71 -9.96 15.46
C PRO A 23 -13.69 -8.44 15.70
N PHE A 24 -13.55 -7.66 14.62
CA PHE A 24 -13.59 -6.20 14.68
C PHE A 24 -14.94 -5.70 14.15
N PRO A 25 -15.79 -5.08 14.98
CA PRO A 25 -17.03 -4.48 14.52
C PRO A 25 -16.77 -3.12 13.86
N GLY A 26 -17.40 -2.86 12.71
CA GLY A 26 -17.26 -1.61 11.97
C GLY A 26 -15.79 -1.28 11.66
N SER A 27 -15.42 -0.01 11.80
CA SER A 27 -14.07 0.49 11.48
C SER A 27 -13.02 0.21 12.58
N ALA A 28 -13.31 -0.66 13.56
CA ALA A 28 -12.36 -1.02 14.60
C ALA A 28 -11.09 -1.70 14.04
N GLY A 29 -11.20 -2.39 12.91
CA GLY A 29 -10.05 -2.95 12.19
C GLY A 29 -9.11 -1.86 11.67
N SER A 30 -9.67 -0.81 11.07
CA SER A 30 -8.92 0.37 10.59
C SER A 30 -8.21 1.10 11.73
N ALA A 31 -8.89 1.27 12.88
CA ALA A 31 -8.25 1.82 14.08
C ALA A 31 -7.09 0.95 14.59
N CYS A 32 -7.24 -0.38 14.55
CA CYS A 32 -6.17 -1.31 14.91
C CYS A 32 -4.97 -1.20 13.95
N ILE A 33 -5.22 -1.14 12.64
CA ILE A 33 -4.17 -0.99 11.63
C ILE A 33 -3.41 0.33 11.82
N ALA A 34 -4.13 1.44 12.05
CA ALA A 34 -3.53 2.74 12.30
C ALA A 34 -2.62 2.73 13.54
N GLU A 35 -3.04 2.09 14.64
CA GLU A 35 -2.25 1.98 15.86
C GLU A 35 -0.95 1.16 15.65
N LEU A 36 -0.98 0.18 14.73
CA LEU A 36 0.20 -0.64 14.39
C LEU A 36 1.21 0.09 13.49
N ALA A 37 0.78 1.10 12.73
CA ALA A 37 1.64 1.83 11.79
C ALA A 37 2.69 2.72 12.48
N GLY A 38 2.46 3.14 13.73
CA GLY A 38 3.34 4.05 14.47
C GLY A 38 4.71 3.51 14.90
N ASP A 39 5.11 2.31 14.44
CA ASP A 39 6.35 1.62 14.85
C ASP A 39 7.59 1.97 14.00
N GLY A 40 7.53 3.01 13.16
CA GLY A 40 8.67 3.39 12.32
C GLY A 40 9.01 2.34 11.25
N ARG A 41 8.01 1.58 10.80
CA ARG A 41 8.15 0.53 9.78
C ARG A 41 6.99 0.59 8.79
N LEU A 42 7.23 0.09 7.59
CA LEU A 42 6.16 -0.09 6.61
C LEU A 42 5.24 -1.25 7.03
N LEU A 43 3.94 -0.97 7.14
CA LEU A 43 2.90 -1.96 7.34
C LEU A 43 2.21 -2.26 6.00
N LEU A 44 2.40 -3.48 5.48
CA LEU A 44 1.65 -3.97 4.33
C LEU A 44 0.31 -4.55 4.79
N VAL A 45 -0.79 -3.93 4.35
CA VAL A 45 -2.16 -4.34 4.63
C VAL A 45 -2.72 -5.00 3.38
N ILE A 46 -2.95 -6.31 3.47
CA ILE A 46 -3.50 -7.10 2.37
C ILE A 46 -5.01 -7.19 2.59
N ALA A 47 -5.77 -6.54 1.71
CA ALA A 47 -7.22 -6.60 1.73
C ALA A 47 -7.74 -7.83 0.98
N GLU A 48 -8.91 -8.34 1.38
CA GLU A 48 -9.57 -9.47 0.73
C GLU A 48 -9.91 -9.18 -0.73
N ASP A 49 -10.37 -7.97 -1.01
CA ASP A 49 -10.74 -7.51 -2.35
C ASP A 49 -10.54 -5.99 -2.50
N THR A 50 -10.83 -5.48 -3.70
CA THR A 50 -10.73 -4.05 -4.02
C THR A 50 -11.69 -3.20 -3.18
N GLN A 51 -12.89 -3.69 -2.84
CA GLN A 51 -13.85 -2.92 -2.05
C GLN A 51 -13.37 -2.74 -0.61
N ALA A 52 -12.81 -3.79 0.00
CA ALA A 52 -12.20 -3.75 1.30
C ALA A 52 -10.98 -2.82 1.32
N ALA A 53 -10.15 -2.82 0.27
CA ALA A 53 -9.03 -1.89 0.14
C ALA A 53 -9.50 -0.41 0.10
N LEU A 54 -10.50 -0.10 -0.73
CA LEU A 54 -11.08 1.24 -0.82
C LEU A 54 -11.74 1.70 0.48
N ALA A 55 -12.38 0.77 1.21
CA ALA A 55 -12.92 1.07 2.53
C ALA A 55 -11.81 1.45 3.52
N LEU A 56 -10.72 0.67 3.57
CA LEU A 56 -9.56 0.97 4.41
C LEU A 56 -8.91 2.32 4.04
N GLU A 57 -8.75 2.59 2.75
CA GLU A 57 -8.18 3.85 2.26
C GLU A 57 -9.00 5.06 2.70
N ARG A 58 -10.33 4.94 2.71
CA ARG A 58 -11.24 5.98 3.20
C ARG A 58 -11.23 6.11 4.73
N GLU A 59 -11.07 5.00 5.45
CA GLU A 59 -11.19 4.96 6.91
C GLU A 59 -9.89 5.31 7.65
N LEU A 60 -8.74 4.85 7.16
CA LEU A 60 -7.45 5.04 7.82
C LEU A 60 -7.09 6.51 8.10
N PRO A 61 -7.36 7.49 7.22
CA PRO A 61 -7.09 8.90 7.48
C PRO A 61 -7.74 9.45 8.76
N PHE A 62 -8.81 8.83 9.25
CA PHE A 62 -9.47 9.24 10.50
C PHE A 62 -8.76 8.76 11.77
N PHE A 63 -7.89 7.74 11.66
CA PHE A 63 -7.29 7.06 12.82
C PHE A 63 -5.77 7.21 12.90
N VAL A 64 -5.09 7.42 11.76
CA VAL A 64 -3.63 7.53 11.73
C VAL A 64 -3.13 8.81 12.39
N GLU A 65 -1.93 8.75 12.97
CA GLU A 65 -1.27 9.95 13.51
C GLU A 65 -0.90 10.92 12.39
N PRO A 66 -0.92 12.25 12.64
CA PRO A 66 -0.49 13.24 11.66
C PRO A 66 0.91 12.95 11.12
N GLY A 67 1.04 12.92 9.79
CA GLY A 67 2.31 12.62 9.11
C GLY A 67 2.52 11.14 8.77
N THR A 68 1.63 10.24 9.20
CA THR A 68 1.64 8.85 8.72
C THR A 68 1.20 8.82 7.26
N GLU A 69 2.08 8.37 6.36
CA GLU A 69 1.74 8.21 4.96
C GLU A 69 0.93 6.90 4.76
N VAL A 70 -0.17 7.02 4.02
CA VAL A 70 -1.02 5.90 3.62
C VAL A 70 -1.02 5.86 2.10
N LEU A 71 -0.48 4.79 1.54
CA LEU A 71 -0.45 4.51 0.11
C LEU A 71 -1.42 3.38 -0.22
N ALA A 72 -2.06 3.46 -1.38
CA ALA A 72 -2.83 2.37 -1.97
C ALA A 72 -2.19 1.97 -3.31
N LEU A 73 -2.06 0.67 -3.55
CA LEU A 73 -1.71 0.14 -4.88
C LEU A 73 -3.00 -0.36 -5.54
N PRO A 74 -3.58 0.41 -6.48
CA PRO A 74 -4.89 0.06 -7.04
C PRO A 74 -4.79 -1.16 -7.95
N ASP A 75 -5.88 -1.92 -8.02
CA ASP A 75 -6.05 -3.01 -8.97
C ASP A 75 -6.12 -2.46 -10.40
N TRP A 76 -5.90 -3.32 -11.41
CA TRP A 76 -6.03 -2.89 -12.80
C TRP A 76 -7.48 -2.64 -13.23
N GLU A 77 -8.46 -3.12 -12.45
CA GLU A 77 -9.89 -3.08 -12.78
C GLU A 77 -10.23 -3.78 -14.10
N THR A 78 -9.33 -4.65 -14.56
CA THR A 78 -9.54 -5.54 -15.70
C THR A 78 -9.39 -6.98 -15.25
N LEU A 79 -10.07 -7.89 -15.95
CA LEU A 79 -9.94 -9.31 -15.68
C LEU A 79 -8.58 -9.85 -16.16
N PRO A 80 -8.08 -10.97 -15.60
CA PRO A 80 -6.97 -11.68 -16.19
C PRO A 80 -7.28 -12.06 -17.65
N TYR A 81 -6.42 -11.64 -18.58
CA TYR A 81 -6.60 -11.84 -20.02
C TYR A 81 -7.80 -11.09 -20.63
N ASP A 82 -8.17 -9.95 -20.05
CA ASP A 82 -9.17 -9.06 -20.64
C ASP A 82 -8.69 -8.44 -21.97
N HIS A 83 -9.64 -8.05 -22.82
CA HIS A 83 -9.38 -7.36 -24.08
C HIS A 83 -9.18 -5.85 -23.89
N PHE A 84 -9.53 -5.33 -22.72
CA PHE A 84 -9.34 -3.94 -22.36
C PHE A 84 -8.02 -3.72 -21.66
N SER A 85 -7.37 -2.59 -21.97
CA SER A 85 -6.24 -2.11 -21.17
C SER A 85 -6.76 -1.42 -19.91
N PRO A 86 -6.00 -1.44 -18.80
CA PRO A 86 -6.32 -0.65 -17.62
C PRO A 86 -6.44 0.83 -17.96
N HIS A 87 -7.28 1.55 -17.21
CA HIS A 87 -7.44 2.98 -17.40
C HIS A 87 -6.10 3.72 -17.15
N GLN A 88 -5.82 4.78 -17.92
CA GLN A 88 -4.54 5.49 -17.84
C GLN A 88 -4.29 6.09 -16.45
N ASP A 89 -5.35 6.55 -15.79
CA ASP A 89 -5.27 7.08 -14.43
C ASP A 89 -4.81 6.02 -13.43
N ILE A 90 -5.34 4.79 -13.54
CA ILE A 90 -4.93 3.65 -12.72
C ILE A 90 -3.45 3.32 -12.96
N VAL A 91 -3.02 3.31 -14.23
CA VAL A 91 -1.61 3.07 -14.57
C VAL A 91 -0.72 4.15 -13.96
N SER A 92 -1.12 5.42 -14.05
CA SER A 92 -0.41 6.56 -13.47
C SER A 92 -0.28 6.44 -11.95
N GLU A 93 -1.40 6.17 -11.26
CA GLU A 93 -1.45 6.00 -9.80
C GLU A 93 -0.56 4.84 -9.33
N ARG A 94 -0.60 3.70 -10.03
CA ARG A 94 0.30 2.58 -9.74
C ARG A 94 1.77 2.95 -9.86
N LEU A 95 2.14 3.64 -10.94
CA LEU A 95 3.53 4.08 -11.14
C LEU A 95 3.94 5.07 -10.04
N GLN A 96 3.06 5.99 -9.66
CA GLN A 96 3.30 6.93 -8.57
C GLN A 96 3.51 6.21 -7.23
N THR A 97 2.63 5.28 -6.88
CA THR A 97 2.75 4.48 -5.65
C THR A 97 4.02 3.65 -5.65
N LEU A 98 4.34 2.94 -6.74
CA LEU A 98 5.55 2.13 -6.87
C LEU A 98 6.85 2.96 -6.88
N TYR A 99 6.78 4.21 -7.37
CA TYR A 99 7.91 5.14 -7.33
C TYR A 99 8.15 5.69 -5.92
N ARG A 100 7.08 5.98 -5.17
CA ARG A 100 7.16 6.47 -3.78
C ARG A 100 7.56 5.38 -2.78
N LEU A 101 7.07 4.16 -2.97
CA LEU A 101 7.22 3.06 -2.02
C LEU A 101 8.67 2.81 -1.55
N PRO A 102 9.71 2.85 -2.41
CA PRO A 102 11.10 2.65 -1.98
C PRO A 102 11.64 3.74 -1.05
N ALA A 103 11.04 4.93 -1.02
CA ALA A 103 11.43 6.03 -0.14
C ALA A 103 10.61 6.06 1.17
N LEU A 104 9.63 5.17 1.31
CA LEU A 104 8.75 5.11 2.47
C LEU A 104 9.34 4.20 3.55
N ASP A 105 10.04 4.79 4.52
CA ASP A 105 10.63 4.05 5.64
C ASP A 105 9.56 3.55 6.64
N ALA A 106 8.48 4.33 6.83
CA ALA A 106 7.39 4.04 7.74
C ALA A 106 6.06 4.53 7.20
N GLY A 107 5.00 3.74 7.33
CA GLY A 107 3.68 4.08 6.82
C GLY A 107 2.83 2.84 6.57
N ILE A 108 1.74 3.02 5.83
CA ILE A 108 0.80 1.95 5.48
C ILE A 108 0.76 1.82 3.96
N LEU A 109 0.89 0.59 3.45
CA LEU A 109 0.59 0.26 2.06
C LEU A 109 -0.61 -0.70 2.03
N ILE A 110 -1.70 -0.28 1.39
CA ILE A 110 -2.92 -1.06 1.19
C ILE A 110 -2.86 -1.71 -0.20
N VAL A 111 -3.05 -3.03 -0.26
CA VAL A 111 -3.07 -3.77 -1.53
C VAL A 111 -4.16 -4.86 -1.47
N PRO A 112 -5.07 -4.94 -2.45
CA PRO A 112 -5.94 -6.10 -2.61
C PRO A 112 -5.13 -7.37 -2.88
N VAL A 113 -5.60 -8.54 -2.42
CA VAL A 113 -4.91 -9.81 -2.66
C VAL A 113 -4.71 -10.11 -4.15
N SER A 114 -5.68 -9.77 -5.01
CA SER A 114 -5.57 -9.93 -6.47
C SER A 114 -4.38 -9.15 -7.02
N THR A 115 -4.27 -7.89 -6.63
CA THR A 115 -3.22 -6.97 -7.07
C THR A 115 -1.85 -7.39 -6.55
N LEU A 116 -1.76 -7.89 -5.31
CA LEU A 116 -0.50 -8.37 -4.72
C LEU A 116 0.07 -9.58 -5.47
N MET A 117 -0.80 -10.43 -6.01
CA MET A 117 -0.38 -11.61 -6.76
C MET A 117 0.13 -11.28 -8.17
N HIS A 118 -0.09 -10.06 -8.67
CA HIS A 118 0.42 -9.64 -9.96
C HIS A 118 1.94 -9.43 -9.91
N ARG A 119 2.63 -9.93 -10.94
CA ARG A 119 4.05 -9.64 -11.12
C ARG A 119 4.23 -8.18 -11.50
N LEU A 120 5.19 -7.52 -10.85
CA LEU A 120 5.57 -6.15 -11.17
C LEU A 120 6.73 -6.14 -12.18
N PRO A 121 6.84 -5.09 -13.00
CA PRO A 121 8.02 -4.90 -13.83
C PRO A 121 9.27 -4.73 -12.93
N PRO A 122 10.45 -5.15 -13.42
CA PRO A 122 11.71 -4.86 -12.75
C PRO A 122 11.91 -3.35 -12.52
N ARG A 123 12.54 -2.97 -11.40
CA ARG A 123 12.75 -1.57 -11.02
C ARG A 123 13.59 -0.81 -12.06
N ASP A 124 14.63 -1.43 -12.57
CA ASP A 124 15.55 -0.90 -13.58
C ASP A 124 14.83 -0.61 -14.91
N TYR A 125 13.85 -1.44 -15.30
CA TYR A 125 13.02 -1.19 -16.47
C TYR A 125 12.23 0.12 -16.34
N VAL A 126 11.58 0.35 -15.20
CA VAL A 126 10.77 1.56 -14.97
C VAL A 126 11.66 2.80 -14.88
N LEU A 127 12.78 2.71 -14.15
CA LEU A 127 13.70 3.85 -14.00
C LEU A 127 14.41 4.20 -15.32
N GLY A 128 14.73 3.20 -16.16
CA GLY A 128 15.34 3.43 -17.48
C GLY A 128 14.42 4.15 -18.47
N ALA A 129 13.10 4.09 -18.26
CA ALA A 129 12.10 4.79 -19.05
C ALA A 129 11.63 6.11 -18.41
N SER A 130 12.30 6.57 -17.34
CA SER A 130 11.96 7.81 -16.62
C SER A 130 12.85 8.98 -17.08
N LEU A 131 12.28 10.18 -17.18
CA LEU A 131 13.02 11.41 -17.52
C LEU A 131 12.89 12.40 -16.35
N MET A 132 14.02 12.80 -15.75
CA MET A 132 14.06 13.88 -14.77
C MET A 132 14.53 15.16 -15.43
N LEU A 133 13.72 16.22 -15.33
CA LEU A 133 14.03 17.54 -15.86
C LEU A 133 13.98 18.55 -14.72
N GLU A 134 14.98 19.43 -14.69
CA GLU A 134 15.05 20.55 -13.76
C GLU A 134 15.08 21.86 -14.54
N THR A 135 14.72 22.97 -13.88
CA THR A 135 14.82 24.28 -14.53
C THR A 135 16.27 24.58 -14.92
N GLY A 136 16.52 24.78 -16.21
CA GLY A 136 17.87 24.98 -16.76
C GLY A 136 18.49 23.74 -17.40
N SER A 137 17.85 22.56 -17.32
CA SER A 137 18.27 21.39 -18.08
C SER A 137 18.22 21.68 -19.59
N ALA A 138 19.31 21.37 -20.30
CA ALA A 138 19.33 21.36 -21.76
C ALA A 138 18.68 20.06 -22.25
N LEU A 139 17.60 20.19 -23.02
CA LEU A 139 16.91 19.08 -23.69
C LEU A 139 16.93 19.39 -25.19
N ASP A 140 17.49 18.48 -25.98
CA ASP A 140 17.43 18.54 -27.43
C ASP A 140 16.08 17.94 -27.88
N VAL A 141 15.27 18.73 -28.58
CA VAL A 141 13.86 18.42 -28.92
C VAL A 141 13.72 18.14 -30.41
#